data_AF-A0A2N2SUX7-F1
#
_entry.id   AF-A0A2N2SUX7-F1
#
_cell.length_a   1.000
_cell.length_b   1.000
_cell.length_c   1.000
_cell.angle_alpha   90.00
_cell.angle_beta   90.00
_cell.angle_gamma   90.00
#
_symmetry.space_group_name_H-M   'P 1'
#
loop_
_entity.id
_entity.type
_entity.pdbx_description
1 polymer ?
#
loop_
_entity_poly.entity_id
_entity_poly.type
_entity_poly.pdbx_seq_one_letter_code
_entity_poly.pdbx_strand_id
1 'polypeptide(L)'
;RLKLGDAFDVTADRKQTDFRKLAGTSRYNAVFESAYEIVLKNAKPEAVTVMVREPMPGDWEIMSESQPHKKAASGVAEWAVAVPAGGQATLSYRVRVRY
;
A
#
# COMPACT_ATOMS: atom_id res chain seq x y z
N ARG A 1 -20.29 -8.85 -22.10
CA ARG A 1 -19.05 -9.61 -22.42
C ARG A 1 -17.91 -8.96 -21.64
N LEU A 2 -17.62 -9.49 -20.46
CA LEU A 2 -16.63 -8.92 -19.54
C LEU A 2 -15.23 -9.26 -20.09
N LYS A 3 -14.43 -8.25 -20.46
CA LYS A 3 -13.04 -8.48 -20.89
C LYS A 3 -12.23 -8.82 -19.64
N LEU A 4 -12.11 -10.12 -19.40
CA LEU A 4 -11.34 -10.70 -18.31
C LEU A 4 -9.82 -10.43 -18.46
N GLY A 5 -9.35 -9.86 -19.58
CA GLY A 5 -7.93 -9.55 -19.81
C GLY A 5 -7.39 -8.38 -18.98
N ASP A 6 -8.18 -7.31 -18.79
CA ASP A 6 -7.65 -6.05 -18.25
C ASP A 6 -7.17 -6.11 -16.79
N ALA A 7 -7.68 -7.05 -16.00
CA ALA A 7 -7.37 -7.20 -14.58
C ALA A 7 -6.20 -8.15 -14.29
N PHE A 8 -5.74 -8.94 -15.28
CA PHE A 8 -4.61 -9.86 -15.10
C PHE A 8 -3.26 -9.28 -15.57
N ASP A 9 -3.27 -8.25 -16.41
CA ASP A 9 -2.04 -7.63 -16.92
C ASP A 9 -1.34 -6.74 -15.90
N VAL A 10 -1.96 -6.50 -14.73
CA VAL A 10 -1.36 -5.77 -13.62
C VAL A 10 -1.31 -6.67 -12.39
N THR A 11 -0.12 -6.91 -11.86
CA THR A 11 0.07 -7.69 -10.64
C THR A 11 0.62 -6.83 -9.51
N ALA A 12 0.32 -7.20 -8.27
CA ALA A 12 0.81 -6.54 -7.07
C ALA A 12 1.37 -7.58 -6.09
N ASP A 13 2.64 -7.47 -5.75
CA ASP A 13 3.30 -8.30 -4.74
C ASP A 13 3.59 -7.45 -3.50
N ARG A 14 2.92 -7.76 -2.38
CA ARG A 14 3.04 -7.02 -1.13
C ARG A 14 3.88 -7.79 -0.12
N LYS A 15 4.85 -7.11 0.49
CA LYS A 15 5.74 -7.64 1.52
C LYS A 15 5.80 -6.71 2.72
N GLN A 16 5.64 -7.24 3.93
CA GLN A 16 6.03 -6.54 5.15
C GLN A 16 7.55 -6.65 5.31
N THR A 17 8.24 -5.52 5.30
CA THR A 17 9.71 -5.47 5.36
C THR A 17 10.21 -5.26 6.79
N ASP A 18 9.40 -4.68 7.66
CA ASP A 18 9.71 -4.47 9.08
C ASP A 18 8.42 -4.45 9.91
N PHE A 19 8.53 -4.88 11.16
CA PHE A 19 7.44 -4.83 12.14
C PHE A 19 8.01 -4.61 13.54
N ARG A 20 7.45 -3.63 14.25
CA ARG A 20 7.85 -3.30 15.62
C ARG A 20 6.63 -2.99 16.46
N LYS A 21 6.60 -3.55 17.67
CA LYS A 21 5.72 -3.07 18.74
C LYS A 21 6.44 -1.97 19.49
N LEU A 22 5.94 -0.75 19.42
CA LEU A 22 6.55 0.44 20.04
C LEU A 22 6.12 0.62 21.48
N ALA A 23 4.84 0.34 21.80
CA ALA A 23 4.28 0.54 23.13
C ALA A 23 3.04 -0.33 23.38
N GLY A 24 2.56 -0.30 24.62
CA GLY A 24 1.33 -0.97 25.07
C GLY A 24 1.56 -2.37 25.62
N THR A 25 0.85 -2.70 26.69
CA THR A 25 0.88 -4.01 27.35
C THR A 25 -0.37 -4.84 27.04
N SER A 26 -1.45 -4.19 26.58
CA SER A 26 -2.73 -4.83 26.23
C SER A 26 -3.09 -4.58 24.76
N ARG A 27 -4.18 -5.19 24.29
CA ARG A 27 -4.70 -4.99 22.92
C ARG A 27 -5.38 -3.62 22.69
N TYR A 28 -5.65 -2.84 23.74
CA TYR A 28 -6.39 -1.56 23.69
C TYR A 28 -5.51 -0.33 23.89
N ASN A 29 -4.19 -0.52 23.93
CA ASN A 29 -3.22 0.56 24.04
C ASN A 29 -1.93 0.25 23.26
N ALA A 30 -2.02 -0.66 22.31
CA ALA A 30 -0.87 -1.14 21.57
C ALA A 30 -0.52 -0.16 20.45
N VAL A 31 0.76 0.16 20.34
CA VAL A 31 1.29 0.96 19.24
C VAL A 31 2.23 0.10 18.42
N PHE A 32 1.93 -0.03 17.14
CA PHE A 32 2.74 -0.79 16.19
C PHE A 32 3.27 0.12 15.10
N GLU A 33 4.44 -0.21 14.59
CA GLU A 33 5.00 0.39 13.39
C GLU A 33 5.37 -0.73 12.41
N SER A 34 4.88 -0.61 11.18
CA SER A 34 5.10 -1.59 10.12
C SER A 34 5.62 -0.88 8.88
N ALA A 35 6.58 -1.50 8.20
CA ALA A 35 7.00 -1.07 6.88
C ALA A 35 6.60 -2.11 5.84
N TYR A 36 6.18 -1.62 4.68
CA TYR A 36 5.72 -2.43 3.57
C TYR A 36 6.38 -1.98 2.26
N GLU A 37 6.49 -2.95 1.36
CA GLU A 37 6.88 -2.77 -0.02
C GLU A 37 5.82 -3.46 -0.90
N ILE A 38 5.32 -2.75 -1.90
CA ILE A 38 4.37 -3.25 -2.89
C ILE A 38 5.02 -3.07 -4.26
N VAL A 39 5.33 -4.19 -4.92
CA VAL A 39 5.85 -4.21 -6.28
C VAL A 39 4.69 -4.38 -7.24
N LEU A 40 4.47 -3.38 -8.08
CA LEU A 40 3.45 -3.38 -9.11
C LEU A 40 4.11 -3.67 -10.46
N LYS A 41 3.58 -4.63 -11.20
CA LYS A 41 4.07 -4.96 -12.55
C LYS A 41 2.94 -4.76 -13.55
N ASN A 42 3.27 -4.17 -14.69
CA ASN A 42 2.35 -3.90 -15.78
C ASN A 42 2.85 -4.62 -17.04
N ALA A 43 2.13 -5.65 -17.46
CA ALA A 43 2.40 -6.38 -18.69
C ALA A 43 1.81 -5.71 -19.95
N LYS A 44 1.02 -4.63 -19.78
CA LYS A 44 0.42 -3.92 -20.91
C LYS A 44 1.46 -3.14 -21.71
N PRO A 45 1.27 -2.97 -23.03
CA PRO A 45 2.13 -2.14 -23.88
C PRO A 45 1.95 -0.63 -23.64
N GLU A 46 0.98 -0.22 -22.84
CA GLU A 46 0.76 1.16 -22.39
C GLU A 46 1.06 1.37 -20.89
N ALA A 47 1.45 2.59 -20.54
CA ALA A 47 1.62 2.96 -19.12
C ALA A 47 0.26 3.06 -18.43
N VAL A 48 0.20 2.61 -17.17
CA VAL A 48 -1.02 2.61 -16.37
C VAL A 48 -0.81 3.32 -15.04
N THR A 49 -1.89 3.83 -14.45
CA THR A 49 -1.87 4.28 -13.05
C THR A 49 -2.67 3.29 -12.22
N VAL A 50 -2.01 2.68 -11.24
CA VAL A 50 -2.60 1.71 -10.34
C VAL A 50 -3.01 2.41 -9.05
N MET A 51 -4.27 2.25 -8.65
CA MET A 51 -4.77 2.74 -7.37
C MET A 51 -4.56 1.67 -6.30
N VAL A 52 -3.58 1.88 -5.44
CA VAL A 52 -3.32 0.99 -4.29
C VAL A 52 -4.12 1.50 -3.10
N ARG A 53 -4.97 0.65 -2.52
CA ARG A 53 -5.77 0.97 -1.33
C ARG A 53 -5.41 0.01 -0.19
N GLU A 54 -4.84 0.55 0.87
CA GLU A 54 -4.49 -0.24 2.06
C GLU A 54 -5.44 0.11 3.21
N PRO A 55 -6.13 -0.89 3.78
CA PRO A 55 -6.91 -0.69 4.98
C PRO A 55 -5.98 -0.48 6.18
N MET A 56 -6.22 0.58 6.93
CA MET A 56 -5.46 0.95 8.12
C MET A 56 -6.36 0.83 9.35
N PRO A 57 -6.12 -0.17 10.24
CA PRO A 57 -6.90 -0.32 11.46
C PRO A 57 -6.49 0.74 12.50
N GLY A 58 -7.40 1.04 13.43
CA GLY A 58 -7.15 1.98 14.53
C GLY A 58 -6.86 3.41 14.07
N ASP A 59 -6.21 4.18 14.96
CA ASP A 59 -5.64 5.47 14.58
C ASP A 59 -4.29 5.23 13.90
N TRP A 60 -4.08 5.88 12.76
CA TRP A 60 -2.88 5.64 11.96
C TRP A 60 -2.27 6.91 11.40
N GLU A 61 -0.96 6.82 11.18
CA GLU A 61 -0.14 7.88 10.60
C GLU A 61 0.91 7.24 9.67
N ILE A 62 1.03 7.75 8.45
CA ILE A 62 2.13 7.38 7.55
C ILE A 62 3.37 8.15 8.00
N MET A 63 4.40 7.41 8.41
CA MET A 63 5.66 7.95 8.90
C MET A 63 6.63 8.28 7.76
N SER A 64 6.59 7.49 6.69
CA SER A 64 7.39 7.70 5.48
C SER A 64 6.75 6.99 4.30
N GLU A 65 6.89 7.53 3.10
CA GLU A 65 6.36 6.93 1.87
C GLU A 65 7.14 7.36 0.63
N SER A 66 7.22 6.47 -0.38
CA SER A 66 7.87 6.76 -1.66
C SER A 66 6.99 7.57 -2.62
N GLN A 67 5.67 7.46 -2.49
CA GLN A 67 4.68 8.26 -3.22
C GLN A 67 3.67 8.79 -2.21
N PRO A 68 3.12 10.00 -2.40
CA PRO A 68 2.20 10.60 -1.45
C PRO A 68 0.85 9.85 -1.44
N HIS A 69 0.38 9.51 -0.24
CA HIS A 69 -0.97 9.00 -0.06
C HIS A 69 -2.02 10.10 -0.07
N LYS A 70 -3.27 9.67 -0.26
CA LYS A 70 -4.48 10.39 0.13
C LYS A 70 -5.23 9.58 1.17
N LYS A 71 -5.83 10.25 2.15
CA LYS A 71 -6.75 9.63 3.10
C LYS A 71 -8.13 9.51 2.46
N ALA A 72 -8.36 8.44 1.71
CA ALA A 72 -9.61 8.21 0.98
C ALA A 72 -10.81 7.96 1.91
N ALA A 73 -10.55 7.39 3.08
CA ALA A 73 -11.49 7.26 4.19
C ALA A 73 -10.75 7.25 5.53
N SER A 74 -11.47 7.30 6.65
CA SER A 74 -10.87 7.30 7.99
C SER A 74 -9.88 6.15 8.21
N GLY A 75 -10.17 4.96 7.69
CA GLY A 75 -9.34 3.76 7.77
C GLY A 75 -8.74 3.29 6.45
N VAL A 76 -8.60 4.16 5.44
CA VAL A 76 -8.05 3.77 4.13
C VAL A 76 -7.06 4.81 3.63
N ALA A 77 -5.82 4.37 3.40
CA ALA A 77 -4.82 5.11 2.65
C ALA A 77 -4.86 4.68 1.19
N GLU A 78 -4.78 5.65 0.27
CA GLU A 78 -4.80 5.41 -1.17
C GLU A 78 -3.60 6.07 -1.85
N TRP A 79 -2.93 5.33 -2.73
CA TRP A 79 -1.85 5.83 -3.58
C TRP A 79 -2.21 5.67 -5.05
N ALA A 80 -1.85 6.66 -5.85
CA ALA A 80 -1.83 6.56 -7.30
C ALA A 80 -0.38 6.29 -7.74
N VAL A 81 -0.10 5.08 -8.20
CA VAL A 81 1.25 4.67 -8.62
C VAL A 81 1.28 4.51 -10.13
N ALA A 82 2.09 5.33 -10.80
CA ALA A 82 2.33 5.19 -12.23
C ALA A 82 3.27 4.01 -12.50
N VAL A 83 2.85 3.07 -13.34
CA VAL A 83 3.63 1.91 -13.76
C VAL A 83 3.83 1.99 -15.27
N PRO A 84 5.09 2.04 -15.77
CA PRO A 84 5.35 2.14 -17.20
C PRO A 84 4.86 0.89 -17.95
N ALA A 85 4.69 1.03 -19.27
CA ALA A 85 4.39 -0.08 -20.17
C ALA A 85 5.43 -1.20 -20.04
N GLY A 86 4.98 -2.45 -19.92
CA GLY A 86 5.86 -3.62 -19.79
C GLY A 86 6.80 -3.60 -18.58
N GLY A 87 6.60 -2.67 -17.63
CA GLY A 87 7.55 -2.36 -16.57
C GLY A 87 6.98 -2.58 -15.17
N GLN A 88 7.69 -2.05 -14.19
CA GLN A 88 7.31 -2.16 -12.79
C GLN A 88 7.57 -0.86 -12.03
N ALA A 89 6.84 -0.69 -10.93
CA ALA A 89 7.06 0.38 -9.96
C ALA A 89 6.93 -0.19 -8.54
N THR A 90 7.66 0.40 -7.60
CA THR A 90 7.63 0.00 -6.21
C THR A 90 7.06 1.13 -5.35
N LEU A 91 6.03 0.80 -4.57
CA LEU A 91 5.51 1.63 -3.50
C LEU A 91 6.07 1.11 -2.17
N SER A 92 6.79 1.94 -1.44
CA SER A 92 7.22 1.66 -0.07
C SER A 92 6.61 2.67 0.89
N TYR A 93 6.15 2.19 2.03
CA TYR A 93 5.62 3.05 3.08
C TYR A 93 5.81 2.43 4.46
N ARG A 94 5.88 3.30 5.47
CA ARG A 94 5.90 2.94 6.87
C ARG A 94 4.71 3.59 7.55
N VAL A 95 3.94 2.78 8.28
CA VAL A 95 2.75 3.21 8.98
C VAL A 95 2.90 2.92 10.47
N ARG A 96 2.45 3.87 11.29
CA ARG A 96 2.25 3.69 12.72
C ARG A 96 0.75 3.54 12.98
N VAL A 97 0.38 2.53 13.75
CA VAL A 97 -1.00 2.24 14.16
C VAL A 97 -1.11 2.23 15.67
N ARG A 98 -2.16 2.85 16.20
CA ARG A 98 -2.52 2.89 17.62
C ARG A 98 -3.92 2.31 17.81
N TYR A 99 -4.05 1.41 18.78
CA TYR A 99 -5.30 0.77 19.20
C TYR A 99 -5.70 1.20 20.60
#